data_AF-X0XZV4-F1
#
_entry.id   AF-X0XZV4-F1
#
_cell.length_a   1.000
_cell.length_b   1.000
_cell.length_c   1.000
_cell.angle_alpha   90.00
_cell.angle_beta   90.00
_cell.angle_gamma   90.00
#
_symmetry.space_group_name_H-M   'P 1'
#
loop_
_entity.id
_entity.type
_entity.pdbx_description
1 polymer ?
#
loop_
_entity_poly.entity_id
_entity_poly.type
_entity_poly.pdbx_seq_one_letter_code
_entity_poly.pdbx_strand_id
1 'polypeptide(L)'
;AALATDTGWFRFASTTSQTLRLAGRLVDAGAVPDRLYQQLYEDETLARLQLIGRTIARTRTELDGRLIHTWIESADFEATGALPHNSEDVINMTLSVGGTEAAVILVEQATGGCKVSFRSRCSLDCSRVAEQFGG
;
A
#
# COMPACT_ATOMS: atom_id res chain seq x y z
N ALA A 1 -16.46 8.82 -5.80
CA ALA A 1 -15.04 8.46 -5.77
C ALA A 1 -14.26 9.29 -4.75
N ALA A 2 -13.98 10.57 -5.03
CA ALA A 2 -13.10 11.41 -4.20
C ALA A 2 -13.38 11.39 -2.69
N LEU A 3 -14.65 11.58 -2.27
CA LEU A 3 -15.02 11.52 -0.84
C LEU A 3 -14.60 10.21 -0.16
N ALA A 4 -14.77 9.08 -0.85
CA ALA A 4 -14.42 7.77 -0.32
C ALA A 4 -12.90 7.59 -0.28
N THR A 5 -12.18 7.97 -1.34
CA THR A 5 -10.71 7.80 -1.39
C THR A 5 -9.99 8.70 -0.40
N ASP A 6 -10.39 9.97 -0.27
CA ASP A 6 -9.74 10.96 0.62
C ASP A 6 -9.96 10.68 2.11
N THR A 7 -11.00 9.89 2.42
CA THR A 7 -11.31 9.46 3.78
C THR A 7 -10.84 8.03 4.04
N GLY A 8 -10.19 7.39 3.06
CA GLY A 8 -9.77 6.01 3.14
C GLY A 8 -10.94 5.05 3.37
N TRP A 9 -12.07 5.32 2.73
CA TRP A 9 -13.37 4.69 3.00
C TRP A 9 -13.79 4.88 4.46
N PHE A 10 -13.77 6.15 4.89
CA PHE A 10 -14.16 6.58 6.24
C PHE A 10 -13.29 6.07 7.40
N ARG A 11 -12.13 5.45 7.11
CA ARG A 11 -11.18 4.95 8.12
C ARG A 11 -10.24 6.03 8.64
N PHE A 12 -9.99 7.08 7.86
CA PHE A 12 -9.02 8.12 8.22
C PHE A 12 -9.61 9.13 9.21
N ALA A 13 -8.74 9.74 10.02
CA ALA A 13 -9.10 10.76 11.01
C ALA A 13 -9.73 12.03 10.40
N SER A 14 -9.60 12.23 9.08
CA SER A 14 -10.29 13.29 8.32
C SER A 14 -11.80 13.08 8.21
N THR A 15 -12.31 11.90 8.59
CA THR A 15 -13.74 11.58 8.53
C THR A 15 -14.52 12.33 9.61
N THR A 16 -15.55 13.07 9.22
CA THR A 16 -16.43 13.81 10.13
C THR A 16 -17.90 13.42 9.97
N SER A 17 -18.75 13.88 10.89
CA SER A 17 -20.20 13.73 10.75
C SER A 17 -20.75 14.40 9.48
N GLN A 18 -20.11 15.48 8.99
CA GLN A 18 -20.48 16.11 7.73
C GLN A 18 -20.12 15.24 6.53
N THR A 19 -18.95 14.58 6.56
CA THR A 19 -18.51 13.63 5.54
C THR A 19 -19.53 12.50 5.37
N LEU A 20 -20.00 11.91 6.48
CA LEU A 20 -20.97 10.82 6.46
C LEU A 20 -22.35 11.28 5.97
N ARG A 21 -22.81 12.47 6.36
CA ARG A 21 -24.07 13.05 5.83
C ARG A 21 -23.97 13.33 4.33
N LEU A 22 -22.83 13.82 3.85
CA LEU A 22 -22.60 14.02 2.41
C LEU A 22 -22.61 12.69 1.67
N ALA A 23 -21.98 11.64 2.20
CA ALA A 23 -22.03 10.30 1.63
C ALA A 23 -23.47 9.79 1.49
N GLY A 24 -24.31 9.98 2.53
CA GLY A 24 -25.75 9.65 2.46
C GLY A 24 -26.46 10.36 1.31
N ARG A 25 -26.28 11.68 1.18
CA ARG A 25 -26.88 12.45 0.07
C ARG A 25 -26.41 12.00 -1.31
N LEU A 26 -25.16 11.55 -1.43
CA LEU A 26 -24.64 11.03 -2.70
C LEU A 26 -25.29 9.68 -3.05
N VAL A 27 -25.54 8.82 -2.05
CA VAL A 27 -26.28 7.57 -2.24
C VAL A 27 -27.73 7.87 -2.62
N ASP A 28 -28.40 8.81 -1.95
CA ASP A 28 -29.75 9.26 -2.32
C ASP A 28 -29.81 9.79 -3.77
N ALA A 29 -28.71 10.40 -4.23
CA ALA A 29 -28.56 10.89 -5.61
C ALA A 29 -28.13 9.79 -6.62
N GLY A 30 -28.02 8.53 -6.20
CA GLY A 30 -27.76 7.37 -7.06
C GLY A 30 -26.32 6.86 -7.08
N ALA A 31 -25.45 7.35 -6.19
CA ALA A 31 -24.13 6.73 -6.01
C ALA A 31 -24.29 5.30 -5.45
N VAL A 32 -23.50 4.36 -5.98
CA VAL A 32 -23.52 2.94 -5.60
C VAL A 32 -22.15 2.58 -5.01
N PRO A 33 -21.95 2.71 -3.68
CA PRO A 33 -20.63 2.61 -3.06
C PRO A 33 -19.96 1.25 -3.22
N ASP A 34 -20.72 0.16 -3.20
CA ASP A 34 -20.20 -1.21 -3.39
C ASP A 34 -19.63 -1.39 -4.79
N ARG A 35 -20.35 -0.97 -5.84
CA ARG A 35 -19.84 -1.01 -7.22
C ARG A 35 -18.62 -0.13 -7.42
N LEU A 36 -18.62 1.05 -6.79
CA LEU A 36 -17.46 1.94 -6.82
C LEU A 36 -16.25 1.32 -6.13
N TYR A 37 -16.44 0.63 -5.01
CA TYR A 37 -15.38 -0.08 -4.31
C TYR A 37 -14.84 -1.22 -5.18
N GLN A 38 -15.73 -2.01 -5.76
CA GLN A 38 -15.39 -3.10 -6.69
C GLN A 38 -14.49 -2.63 -7.82
N GLN A 39 -14.90 -1.55 -8.51
CA GLN A 39 -14.15 -0.98 -9.63
C GLN A 39 -12.77 -0.42 -9.23
N LEU A 40 -12.60 0.01 -7.99
CA LEU A 40 -11.36 0.64 -7.53
C LEU A 40 -10.41 -0.33 -6.82
N TYR A 41 -10.93 -1.36 -6.16
CA TYR A 41 -10.15 -2.21 -5.24
C TYR A 41 -10.39 -3.71 -5.42
N GLU A 42 -11.44 -4.14 -6.13
CA GLU A 42 -11.78 -5.57 -6.32
C GLU A 42 -11.73 -5.98 -7.80
N ASP A 43 -10.84 -5.35 -8.59
CA ASP A 43 -10.57 -5.69 -10.00
C ASP A 43 -9.08 -6.02 -10.21
N GLU A 44 -8.50 -6.73 -9.23
CA GLU A 44 -7.08 -7.07 -9.23
C GLU A 44 -6.79 -8.41 -9.93
N THR A 45 -5.59 -8.51 -10.48
CA THR A 45 -5.17 -9.73 -11.19
C THR A 45 -4.70 -10.82 -10.24
N LEU A 46 -4.89 -12.09 -10.63
CA LEU A 46 -4.31 -13.23 -9.91
C LEU A 46 -2.78 -13.13 -9.81
N ALA A 47 -2.13 -12.63 -10.86
CA ALA A 47 -0.69 -12.40 -10.90
C ALA A 47 -0.24 -11.46 -9.78
N ARG A 48 -0.94 -10.32 -9.59
CA ARG A 48 -0.68 -9.43 -8.46
C ARG A 48 -0.90 -10.12 -7.11
N LEU A 49 -2.00 -10.86 -6.96
CA LEU A 49 -2.28 -11.55 -5.70
C LEU A 49 -1.17 -12.56 -5.34
N GLN A 50 -0.65 -13.29 -6.32
CA GLN A 50 0.47 -14.21 -6.14
C GLN A 50 1.78 -13.48 -5.82
N LEU A 51 2.06 -12.34 -6.47
CA LEU A 51 3.20 -11.49 -6.15
C LEU A 51 3.14 -11.03 -4.70
N ILE A 52 2.01 -10.50 -4.26
CA ILE A 52 1.75 -10.09 -2.87
C ILE A 52 2.03 -11.25 -1.90
N GLY A 53 1.51 -12.44 -2.19
CA GLY A 53 1.73 -13.62 -1.36
C GLY A 53 3.22 -13.95 -1.17
N ARG A 54 4.00 -13.90 -2.24
CA ARG A 54 5.47 -14.09 -2.19
C ARG A 54 6.15 -13.00 -1.37
N THR A 55 5.78 -11.74 -1.59
CA THR A 55 6.36 -10.58 -0.88
C THR A 55 6.06 -10.63 0.62
N ILE A 56 4.83 -10.96 1.03
CA ILE A 56 4.43 -11.04 2.44
C ILE A 56 5.04 -12.30 3.11
N ALA A 57 5.16 -13.42 2.40
CA ALA A 57 5.84 -14.59 2.96
C ALA A 57 7.31 -14.31 3.34
N ARG A 58 7.92 -13.28 2.72
CA ARG A 58 9.33 -12.89 2.92
C ARG A 58 9.53 -11.75 3.93
N THR A 59 8.47 -11.19 4.51
CA THR A 59 8.62 -10.07 5.46
C THR A 59 9.47 -10.45 6.69
N ARG A 60 10.31 -9.51 7.13
CA ARG A 60 11.15 -9.63 8.32
C ARG A 60 10.99 -8.41 9.20
N THR A 61 11.17 -8.57 10.50
CA THR A 61 11.09 -7.49 11.49
C THR A 61 12.41 -7.26 12.18
N GLU A 62 12.71 -6.00 12.47
CA GLU A 62 13.88 -5.52 13.18
C GLU A 62 13.45 -4.53 14.28
N LEU A 63 14.39 -4.12 15.14
CA LEU A 63 14.16 -3.13 16.21
C LEU A 63 12.96 -3.51 17.10
N ASP A 64 12.95 -4.75 17.58
CA ASP A 64 11.88 -5.31 18.42
C ASP A 64 10.47 -5.19 17.79
N GLY A 65 10.40 -5.34 16.46
CA GLY A 65 9.14 -5.29 15.69
C GLY A 65 8.76 -3.91 15.17
N ARG A 66 9.51 -2.86 15.52
CA ARG A 66 9.21 -1.48 15.12
C ARG A 66 9.52 -1.20 13.65
N LEU A 67 10.45 -1.94 13.05
CA LEU A 67 10.76 -1.88 11.62
C LEU A 67 10.36 -3.19 10.95
N ILE A 68 9.61 -3.12 9.86
CA ILE A 68 9.32 -4.27 9.00
C ILE A 68 9.91 -4.03 7.61
N HIS A 69 10.49 -5.06 6.99
CA HIS A 69 11.04 -4.94 5.65
C HIS A 69 10.81 -6.19 4.80
N THR A 70 10.76 -6.00 3.49
CA THR A 70 10.65 -7.07 2.50
C THR A 70 11.24 -6.62 1.16
N TRP A 71 11.26 -7.51 0.17
CA TRP A 71 11.73 -7.20 -1.16
C TRP A 71 11.04 -8.06 -2.22
N ILE A 72 11.10 -7.57 -3.46
CA ILE A 72 10.61 -8.24 -4.67
C ILE A 72 11.78 -8.36 -5.64
N GLU A 73 12.08 -9.59 -6.04
CA GLU A 73 13.13 -9.93 -6.99
C GLU A 73 12.56 -9.96 -8.42
N SER A 74 13.41 -9.78 -9.43
CA SER A 74 13.01 -9.92 -10.84
C SER A 74 12.35 -11.27 -11.12
N ALA A 75 12.87 -12.33 -10.50
CA ALA A 75 12.33 -13.69 -10.59
C ALA A 75 10.91 -13.84 -10.00
N ASP A 76 10.51 -12.99 -9.05
CA ASP A 76 9.13 -13.02 -8.52
C ASP A 76 8.12 -12.52 -9.57
N PHE A 77 8.49 -11.52 -10.37
CA PHE A 77 7.66 -11.04 -11.48
C PHE A 77 7.55 -12.12 -12.57
N GLU A 78 8.66 -12.75 -12.94
CA GLU A 78 8.68 -13.86 -13.91
C GLU A 78 7.81 -15.03 -13.45
N ALA A 79 7.92 -15.42 -12.18
CA ALA A 79 7.21 -16.57 -11.63
C ALA A 79 5.70 -16.36 -11.46
N THR A 80 5.23 -15.11 -11.44
CA THR A 80 3.82 -14.77 -11.23
C THR A 80 3.14 -14.18 -12.47
N GLY A 81 3.92 -13.73 -13.45
CA GLY A 81 3.43 -12.94 -14.58
C GLY A 81 3.00 -11.53 -14.20
N ALA A 82 3.34 -11.07 -12.99
CA ALA A 82 3.00 -9.73 -12.53
C ALA A 82 3.86 -8.67 -13.23
N LEU A 83 3.31 -7.48 -13.39
CA LEU A 83 3.98 -6.32 -13.94
C LEU A 83 4.55 -5.44 -12.82
N PRO A 84 5.54 -4.56 -13.10
CA PRO A 84 6.16 -3.72 -12.08
C PRO A 84 5.17 -2.89 -11.25
N HIS A 85 4.12 -2.34 -11.87
CA HIS A 85 3.09 -1.56 -11.17
C HIS A 85 2.28 -2.42 -10.16
N ASN A 86 2.27 -3.74 -10.29
CA ASN A 86 1.61 -4.61 -9.33
C ASN A 86 2.32 -4.64 -7.95
N SER A 87 3.56 -4.13 -7.86
CA SER A 87 4.27 -3.91 -6.59
C SER A 87 3.79 -2.68 -5.81
N GLU A 88 2.96 -1.83 -6.41
CA GLU A 88 2.45 -0.63 -5.77
C GLU A 88 1.60 -0.96 -4.54
N ASP A 89 1.81 -0.16 -3.49
CA ASP A 89 1.14 -0.23 -2.19
C ASP A 89 1.31 -1.53 -1.38
N VAL A 90 2.08 -2.51 -1.86
CA VAL A 90 2.36 -3.75 -1.12
C VAL A 90 3.01 -3.47 0.24
N ILE A 91 3.89 -2.47 0.32
CA ILE A 91 4.47 -1.98 1.58
C ILE A 91 3.43 -1.55 2.61
N ASN A 92 2.26 -1.05 2.19
CA ASN A 92 1.24 -0.61 3.15
C ASN A 92 0.61 -1.80 3.90
N MET A 93 0.63 -2.99 3.30
CA MET A 93 0.13 -4.22 3.93
C MET A 93 1.03 -4.64 5.10
N THR A 94 2.35 -4.44 5.01
CA THR A 94 3.28 -4.82 6.08
C THR A 94 3.08 -3.97 7.34
N LEU A 95 2.62 -2.73 7.19
CA LEU A 95 2.23 -1.86 8.31
C LEU A 95 0.99 -2.34 9.08
N SER A 96 0.29 -3.39 8.62
CA SER A 96 -0.83 -3.96 9.41
C SER A 96 -0.37 -4.73 10.64
N VAL A 97 0.92 -5.09 10.72
CA VAL A 97 1.51 -5.75 11.88
C VAL A 97 1.54 -4.79 13.07
N GLY A 98 0.99 -5.24 14.21
CA GLY A 98 0.92 -4.45 15.43
C GLY A 98 2.31 -4.08 15.96
N GLY A 99 2.49 -2.83 16.38
CA GLY A 99 3.76 -2.32 16.89
C GLY A 99 4.74 -1.82 15.82
N THR A 100 4.47 -2.07 14.53
CA THR A 100 5.29 -1.53 13.44
C THR A 100 5.13 -0.02 13.30
N GLU A 101 6.26 0.68 13.31
CA GLU A 101 6.35 2.14 13.17
C GLU A 101 6.89 2.55 11.80
N ALA A 102 7.73 1.72 11.18
CA ALA A 102 8.30 1.98 9.86
C ALA A 102 8.33 0.71 9.00
N ALA A 103 8.20 0.90 7.68
CA ALA A 103 8.28 -0.17 6.69
C ALA A 103 9.24 0.20 5.55
N VAL A 104 9.91 -0.81 5.00
CA VAL A 104 10.78 -0.70 3.82
C VAL A 104 10.46 -1.82 2.84
N ILE A 105 10.37 -1.49 1.55
CA ILE A 105 10.33 -2.48 0.48
C ILE A 105 11.37 -2.13 -0.58
N LEU A 106 12.09 -3.14 -1.04
CA LEU A 106 13.02 -3.03 -2.16
C LEU A 106 12.43 -3.77 -3.36
N VAL A 107 12.36 -3.14 -4.51
CA VAL A 107 11.83 -3.75 -5.74
C VAL A 107 12.92 -3.70 -6.79
N GLU A 108 13.42 -4.86 -7.18
CA GLU A 108 14.42 -4.97 -8.24
C GLU A 108 13.91 -4.34 -9.55
N GLN A 109 14.78 -3.60 -10.24
CA GLN A 109 14.43 -2.95 -11.50
C GLN A 109 15.07 -3.71 -12.66
N ALA A 110 14.33 -3.86 -13.77
CA ALA A 110 14.85 -4.50 -14.97
C ALA A 110 16.10 -3.81 -15.55
N THR A 111 16.29 -2.53 -15.24
CA THR A 111 17.47 -1.72 -15.62
C THR A 111 18.68 -1.93 -14.70
N GLY A 112 18.58 -2.81 -13.71
CA GLY A 112 19.54 -2.97 -12.63
C GLY A 112 19.25 -2.10 -11.41
N GLY A 113 19.76 -2.52 -10.25
CA GLY A 113 19.49 -1.87 -8.96
C GLY A 113 18.10 -2.16 -8.42
N CYS A 114 17.65 -1.35 -7.45
CA CYS A 114 16.33 -1.49 -6.86
C CYS A 114 15.69 -0.12 -6.59
N LYS A 115 14.37 -0.06 -6.72
CA LYS A 115 13.53 1.02 -6.21
C LYS A 115 13.26 0.72 -4.74
N VAL A 116 13.60 1.67 -3.86
CA VAL A 116 13.33 1.55 -2.42
C VAL A 116 12.14 2.44 -2.08
N SER A 117 11.16 1.90 -1.35
CA SER A 117 10.06 2.69 -0.80
C SER A 117 10.08 2.62 0.72
N PHE A 118 9.91 3.77 1.34
CA PHE A 118 9.83 3.94 2.79
C PHE A 118 8.42 4.37 3.19
N ARG A 119 7.94 3.87 4.33
CA ARG A 119 6.74 4.35 4.99
C ARG A 119 6.97 4.44 6.49
N SER A 120 6.39 5.44 7.13
CA SER A 120 6.43 5.60 8.58
C SER A 120 5.05 5.97 9.13
N ARG A 121 4.80 5.60 10.39
CA ARG A 121 3.66 6.02 11.22
C ARG A 121 4.12 6.75 12.50
N CYS A 122 5.42 6.98 12.64
CA CYS A 122 6.03 7.73 13.73
C CYS A 122 6.65 9.03 13.20
N SER A 123 7.42 9.73 14.02
CA SER A 123 8.11 10.98 13.65
C SER A 123 9.29 10.79 12.69
N LEU A 124 9.53 9.58 12.17
CA LEU A 124 10.56 9.33 11.17
C LEU A 124 10.18 9.99 9.84
N ASP A 125 11.04 10.91 9.38
CA ASP A 125 10.92 11.55 8.08
C ASP A 125 11.50 10.64 6.98
N CYS A 126 10.61 9.98 6.23
CA CYS A 126 11.00 9.08 5.14
C CYS A 126 11.74 9.81 4.00
N SER A 127 11.46 11.09 3.75
CA SER A 127 12.15 11.86 2.71
C SER A 127 13.62 12.07 3.08
N ARG A 128 13.90 12.43 4.34
CA ARG A 128 15.28 12.56 4.84
C ARG A 128 16.05 11.24 4.86
N VAL A 129 15.35 10.10 4.96
CA VAL A 129 15.98 8.78 4.81
C VAL A 129 16.29 8.53 3.33
N ALA A 130 15.33 8.79 2.43
CA ALA A 130 15.51 8.58 0.99
C ALA A 130 16.64 9.44 0.39
N GLU A 131 16.80 10.68 0.85
CA GLU A 131 17.86 11.60 0.42
C GLU A 131 19.27 11.02 0.62
N GLN A 132 19.48 10.17 1.64
CA GLN A 132 20.77 9.52 1.91
C GLN A 132 21.13 8.49 0.82
N PHE A 133 20.16 8.06 0.02
CA PHE A 133 20.31 7.13 -1.09
C PHE A 133 20.12 7.81 -2.46
N GLY A 134 20.03 9.15 -2.49
CA GLY A 134 19.85 9.94 -3.72
C GLY A 134 18.41 9.99 -4.24
N GLY A 135 17.42 9.69 -3.38
CA GLY A 135 15.99 9.84 -3.66
C GLY A 135 15.41 11.18 -3.21
#